data_AF-A0A1H4GUR5-F1
#
_entry.id   AF-A0A1H4GUR5-F1
#
_cell.length_a   1.000
_cell.length_b   1.000
_cell.length_c   1.000
_cell.angle_alpha   90.00
_cell.angle_beta   90.00
_cell.angle_gamma   90.00
#
_symmetry.space_group_name_H-M   'P 1'
#
loop_
_entity.id
_entity.type
_entity.pdbx_description
1 polymer ?
#
loop_
_entity_poly.entity_id
_entity_poly.type
_entity_poly.pdbx_seq_one_letter_code
_entity_poly.pdbx_strand_id
1 'polypeptide(L)'
;MDVSLDEELTALEAARTTATQARELAQDRIVRAFRSQLEGTGPGPSDADVQCFARLALVEKALQKELRGFAELVGLDRLAEAPETIQ
;
A
#
# COMPACT_ATOMS: atom_id res chain seq x y z
N MET A 1 16.64 -17.23 14.96
CA MET A 1 15.36 -16.49 14.87
C MET A 1 14.26 -17.48 15.14
N ASP A 2 13.24 -17.06 15.88
CA ASP A 2 12.09 -17.90 16.21
C ASP A 2 11.26 -18.09 14.94
N VAL A 3 11.00 -19.34 14.52
CA VAL A 3 10.32 -19.67 13.26
C VAL A 3 8.95 -18.98 13.17
N SER A 4 8.31 -18.75 14.33
CA SER A 4 7.05 -18.02 14.42
C SER A 4 7.15 -16.54 14.02
N LEU A 5 8.29 -15.88 14.27
CA LEU A 5 8.50 -14.46 13.93
C LEU A 5 8.77 -14.30 12.43
N ASP A 6 9.52 -15.21 11.83
CA ASP A 6 9.82 -15.18 10.40
C ASP A 6 8.55 -15.45 9.57
N GLU A 7 7.67 -16.34 10.03
CA GLU A 7 6.36 -16.58 9.42
C GLU A 7 5.44 -15.35 9.50
N GLU A 8 5.37 -14.70 10.67
CA GLU A 8 4.58 -13.48 10.87
C GLU A 8 5.07 -12.33 9.99
N LEU A 9 6.39 -12.11 9.92
CA LEU A 9 6.99 -11.10 9.05
C LEU A 9 6.66 -11.37 7.58
N THR A 10 6.82 -12.61 7.13
CA THR A 10 6.51 -13.02 5.76
C THR A 10 5.03 -12.77 5.43
N ALA A 11 4.13 -13.09 6.36
CA ALA A 11 2.70 -12.86 6.19
C ALA A 11 2.36 -11.36 6.13
N LEU A 12 2.99 -10.53 6.95
CA LEU A 12 2.81 -9.07 6.93
C LEU A 12 3.32 -8.45 5.63
N GLU A 13 4.48 -8.89 5.12
CA GLU A 13 5.03 -8.43 3.84
C GLU A 13 4.13 -8.81 2.66
N ALA A 14 3.62 -10.05 2.65
CA ALA A 14 2.67 -10.51 1.66
C ALA A 14 1.37 -9.68 1.72
N ALA A 15 0.82 -9.46 2.91
CA ALA A 15 -0.38 -8.66 3.11
C ALA A 15 -0.18 -7.21 2.62
N ARG A 16 0.96 -6.59 2.92
CA ARG A 16 1.30 -5.23 2.44
C ARG A 16 1.35 -5.19 0.91
N THR A 17 1.98 -6.19 0.30
CA THR A 17 2.10 -6.30 -1.16
C THR A 17 0.73 -6.43 -1.80
N THR A 18 -0.14 -7.29 -1.27
CA THR A 18 -1.52 -7.44 -1.75
C THR A 18 -2.33 -6.16 -1.57
N ALA A 19 -2.23 -5.47 -0.43
CA ALA A 19 -2.91 -4.19 -0.20
C ALA A 19 -2.44 -3.11 -1.18
N THR A 20 -1.14 -3.05 -1.48
CA THR A 20 -0.56 -2.12 -2.47
C THR A 20 -1.17 -2.38 -3.86
N GLN A 21 -1.14 -3.63 -4.31
CA GLN A 21 -1.68 -4.03 -5.62
C GLN A 21 -3.19 -3.76 -5.72
N ALA A 22 -3.94 -4.03 -4.66
CA ALA A 22 -5.36 -3.76 -4.62
C ALA A 22 -5.65 -2.25 -4.71
N ARG A 23 -4.90 -1.41 -3.98
CA ARG A 23 -5.01 0.05 -4.06
C ARG A 23 -4.71 0.55 -5.47
N GLU A 24 -3.65 0.05 -6.10
CA GLU A 24 -3.27 0.42 -7.47
C GLU A 24 -4.36 0.04 -8.47
N LEU A 25 -4.95 -1.14 -8.35
CA LEU A 25 -6.07 -1.55 -9.20
C LEU A 25 -7.29 -0.63 -9.03
N ALA A 26 -7.60 -0.21 -7.79
CA ALA A 26 -8.67 0.75 -7.55
C ALA A 26 -8.36 2.14 -8.14
N GLN A 27 -7.10 2.59 -8.01
CA GLN A 27 -6.63 3.83 -8.62
C GLN A 27 -6.76 3.81 -10.15
N ASP A 28 -6.37 2.71 -10.78
CA ASP A 28 -6.48 2.53 -12.23
C ASP A 28 -7.93 2.62 -12.72
N ARG A 29 -8.87 2.04 -11.97
CA ARG A 29 -10.31 2.15 -12.26
C ARG A 29 -10.78 3.59 -12.19
N ILE A 30 -10.38 4.32 -11.14
CA ILE A 30 -10.71 5.75 -10.98
C ILE A 30 -10.15 6.57 -12.14
N VAL A 31 -8.89 6.37 -12.50
CA VAL A 31 -8.22 7.11 -13.59
C VAL A 31 -8.89 6.82 -14.93
N ARG A 32 -9.24 5.56 -15.22
CA ARG A 32 -9.95 5.19 -16.45
C ARG A 32 -11.35 5.82 -16.52
N ALA A 33 -12.10 5.78 -15.41
CA ALA A 33 -13.42 6.41 -15.35
C ALA A 33 -13.33 7.93 -15.53
N PHE A 34 -12.37 8.60 -14.90
CA PHE A 34 -12.14 10.03 -15.11
C PHE A 34 -11.79 10.36 -16.57
N ARG A 35 -10.91 9.57 -17.22
CA ARG A 35 -10.59 9.76 -18.64
C ARG A 35 -11.83 9.62 -19.51
N SER A 36 -12.63 8.58 -19.28
CA SER A 36 -13.88 8.37 -20.02
C SER A 36 -14.86 9.54 -19.86
N GLN A 37 -14.95 10.13 -18.66
CA GLN A 37 -15.74 11.34 -18.42
C GLN A 37 -15.22 12.55 -19.19
N LEU A 38 -13.90 12.78 -19.19
CA LEU A 38 -13.28 13.90 -19.91
C LEU A 38 -13.44 13.78 -21.42
N GLU A 39 -13.45 12.55 -21.94
CA GLU A 39 -13.69 12.25 -23.35
C GLU A 39 -15.18 12.25 -23.73
N GLY A 40 -16.09 12.37 -22.75
CA GLY A 40 -17.53 12.28 -22.96
C GLY A 40 -18.04 10.89 -23.36
N THR A 41 -17.24 9.84 -23.10
CA THR A 41 -17.52 8.46 -23.51
C THR A 41 -18.18 7.61 -22.42
N GLY A 42 -18.25 8.12 -21.19
CA GLY A 42 -18.81 7.39 -20.05
C GLY A 42 -18.91 8.24 -18.79
N PRO A 43 -19.48 7.68 -17.70
CA PRO A 43 -19.56 8.36 -16.42
C PRO A 43 -18.17 8.49 -15.78
N GLY A 44 -18.01 9.48 -14.90
CA GLY A 44 -16.87 9.57 -14.01
C GLY A 44 -16.83 8.43 -12.98
N PRO A 45 -15.78 8.36 -12.15
CA PRO A 45 -15.71 7.36 -11.09
C PRO A 45 -16.89 7.51 -10.14
N SER A 46 -17.39 6.37 -9.63
CA SER A 46 -18.42 6.38 -8.62
C SER A 46 -17.84 6.71 -7.24
N ASP A 47 -18.69 7.18 -6.32
CA ASP A 47 -18.31 7.34 -4.92
C ASP A 47 -17.81 6.02 -4.31
N ALA A 48 -18.38 4.88 -4.75
CA ALA A 48 -17.94 3.57 -4.30
C ALA A 48 -16.49 3.26 -4.74
N ASP A 49 -16.08 3.67 -5.93
CA ASP A 49 -14.70 3.52 -6.41
C ASP A 49 -13.73 4.32 -5.54
N VAL A 50 -14.08 5.58 -5.27
CA VAL A 50 -13.27 6.49 -4.43
C VAL A 50 -13.17 5.97 -2.99
N GLN A 51 -14.30 5.52 -2.41
CA GLN A 51 -14.31 4.94 -1.07
C GLN A 51 -13.49 3.64 -1.00
N CYS A 52 -13.55 2.80 -2.03
CA CYS A 52 -12.76 1.57 -2.11
C CYS A 52 -11.26 1.89 -2.11
N PHE A 53 -10.82 2.81 -2.96
CA PHE A 53 -9.44 3.29 -2.98
C PHE A 53 -8.99 3.83 -1.62
N ALA A 54 -9.80 4.68 -0.99
CA ALA A 54 -9.47 5.27 0.31
C ALA A 54 -9.31 4.20 1.41
N ARG A 55 -10.19 3.19 1.44
CA ARG A 55 -10.09 2.08 2.40
C ARG A 55 -8.83 1.26 2.18
N LEU A 56 -8.50 0.94 0.93
CA LEU A 56 -7.29 0.19 0.60
C LEU A 56 -6.02 0.95 0.97
N ALA A 57 -5.98 2.27 0.73
CA ALA A 57 -4.87 3.11 1.13
C ALA A 57 -4.68 3.17 2.66
N LEU A 58 -5.78 3.16 3.43
CA LEU A 58 -5.70 3.09 4.89
C LEU A 58 -5.15 1.74 5.37
N VAL A 59 -5.59 0.64 4.76
CA VAL A 59 -5.08 -0.71 5.08
C VAL A 59 -3.59 -0.84 4.74
N GLU A 60 -3.16 -0.38 3.56
CA GLU A 60 -1.75 -0.37 3.17
C GLU A 60 -0.90 0.42 4.17
N LYS A 61 -1.36 1.62 4.56
CA LYS A 61 -0.68 2.46 5.55
C LYS A 61 -0.59 1.79 6.92
N ALA A 62 -1.64 1.11 7.36
CA ALA A 62 -1.63 0.37 8.61
C ALA A 62 -0.61 -0.77 8.56
N LEU A 63 -0.60 -1.57 7.50
CA LEU A 63 0.38 -2.66 7.31
C LEU A 63 1.82 -2.14 7.24
N GLN A 64 2.06 -1.01 6.60
CA GLN A 64 3.38 -0.37 6.58
C GLN A 64 3.83 0.05 7.99
N LYS A 65 2.91 0.54 8.82
CA LYS A 65 3.20 0.89 10.21
C LYS A 65 3.53 -0.35 11.04
N GLU A 66 2.77 -1.43 10.89
CA GLU A 66 3.04 -2.70 11.59
C GLU A 66 4.40 -3.28 11.18
N LEU A 67 4.73 -3.32 9.88
CA LEU A 67 6.03 -3.77 9.40
C LEU A 67 7.19 -2.94 9.97
N ARG A 68 7.03 -1.62 10.07
CA ARG A 68 8.02 -0.75 10.70
C ARG A 68 8.18 -1.07 12.18
N GLY A 69 7.08 -1.19 12.93
CA GLY A 69 7.11 -1.56 14.34
C GLY A 69 7.77 -2.93 14.58
N PHE A 70 7.54 -3.88 13.69
CA PHE A 70 8.18 -5.19 13.74
C PHE A 70 9.69 -5.10 13.47
N ALA A 71 10.11 -4.31 12.48
CA ALA A 71 11.53 -4.08 12.20
C ALA A 71 12.26 -3.42 13.37
N GLU A 72 11.63 -2.44 14.03
CA GLU A 72 12.14 -1.79 15.25
C GLU A 72 12.27 -2.81 16.40
N LEU A 73 11.26 -3.67 16.59
CA LEU A 73 11.26 -4.70 17.64
C LEU A 73 12.37 -5.75 17.45
N VAL A 74 12.62 -6.17 16.21
CA VAL A 74 13.61 -7.20 15.88
C VAL A 74 15.03 -6.61 15.75
N GLY A 75 15.19 -5.29 15.91
CA GLY A 75 16.49 -4.62 15.83
C GLY A 75 17.07 -4.63 14.41
N LEU A 76 16.22 -4.71 13.39
CA LEU A 76 16.59 -4.60 11.97
C LEU A 76 16.84 -3.13 11.55
N ASP A 77 17.25 -2.27 12.49
CA ASP A 77 17.54 -0.84 12.30
C ASP A 77 18.77 -0.58 11.39
N ARG A 78 19.44 -1.62 10.89
CA ARG A 78 20.64 -1.50 10.05
C ARG A 78 20.40 -1.07 8.59
N LEU A 79 19.15 -0.80 8.18
CA LEU A 79 18.84 -0.37 6.81
C LEU A 79 18.10 0.98 6.75
N ALA A 80 18.01 1.70 7.87
CA ALA A 80 17.54 3.09 7.90
C ALA A 80 18.60 4.10 7.40
N GLU A 81 19.69 3.66 6.78
CA GLU A 81 20.53 4.55 5.97
C GLU A 81 19.80 4.84 4.65
N ALA A 82 18.91 5.82 4.69
CA ALA A 82 18.61 6.58 3.49
C ALA A 82 19.93 7.14 2.94
N PRO A 83 20.25 6.96 1.65
CA PRO A 83 21.46 7.56 1.07
C PRO A 83 21.35 9.08 1.24
N GLU A 84 22.35 9.66 1.91
CA GLU A 84 22.54 11.10 1.98
C GLU A 84 22.43 11.66 0.57
N THR A 85 21.40 12.49 0.35
CA THR A 85 21.31 13.25 -0.89
C THR A 85 22.38 14.32 -0.80
N ILE A 86 23.48 14.11 -1.53
CA ILE A 86 24.53 15.11 -1.73
C ILE A 86 23.84 16.39 -2.22
N GLN A 87 23.98 17.46 -1.42
CA GLN A 87 23.49 18.82 -1.74
C GLN A 87 24.29 19.46 -2.86
#